data_AF-A0A381Q6X5-F1
#
_entry.id   AF-A0A381Q6X5-F1
#
_cell.length_a   1.000
_cell.length_b   1.000
_cell.length_c   1.000
_cell.angle_alpha   90.00
_cell.angle_beta   90.00
_cell.angle_gamma   90.00
#
_symmetry.space_group_name_H-M   'P 1'
#
loop_
_entity.id
_entity.type
_entity.pdbx_description
1 polymer ?
#
loop_
_entity_poly.entity_id
_entity_poly.type
_entity_poly.pdbx_seq_one_letter_code
_entity_poly.pdbx_strand_id
1 'polypeptide(L)' 'MDEFDRVEIVRCLEMVDEVFLSIDKDKTVCASLQKIKPDIFANGGDRSTSEIPESIVCKKYNIEMIDGLGDKIRSSS' A
#
# COMPACT_ATOMS: atom_id res chain seq x y z
N MET A 1 15.97 9.19 4.42
CA MET A 1 14.98 10.26 4.17
C MET A 1 13.96 10.18 5.30
N ASP A 2 13.62 11.32 5.88
CA ASP A 2 12.63 11.39 6.95
C ASP A 2 11.25 10.92 6.45
N GLU A 3 10.42 10.38 7.34
CA GLU A 3 9.10 9.89 6.95
C GLU A 3 8.11 11.00 6.60
N PHE A 4 8.21 12.16 7.25
CA PHE A 4 7.39 13.33 6.94
C PHE A 4 7.80 13.93 5.59
N ASP A 5 9.09 13.96 5.26
CA ASP A 5 9.56 14.36 3.93
C ASP A 5 8.96 13.46 2.83
N ARG A 6 8.92 12.14 3.06
CA ARG A 6 8.32 11.20 2.11
C ARG A 6 6.82 11.44 1.94
N VAL A 7 6.11 11.75 3.02
CA VAL A 7 4.68 12.09 2.98
C VAL A 7 4.45 13.35 2.14
N GLU A 8 5.24 14.40 2.34
CA GLU A 8 5.15 15.65 1.56
C GLU A 8 5.40 15.42 0.07
N ILE A 9 6.42 14.63 -0.28
CA ILE A 9 6.75 14.32 -1.67
C ILE A 9 5.60 13.58 -2.36
N VAL A 10 5.04 12.54 -1.71
CA VAL A 10 3.94 11.75 -2.29
C VAL A 10 2.67 12.59 -2.42
N ARG A 11 2.41 13.49 -1.45
CA ARG A 11 1.22 14.36 -1.45
C ARG A 11 1.24 15.40 -2.57
N CYS A 12 2.41 15.73 -3.11
CA CYS A 12 2.55 16.68 -4.21
C CYS A 12 2.33 16.05 -5.60
N LEU A 13 2.11 14.73 -5.70
CA LEU A 13 1.82 14.08 -6.98
C LEU A 13 0.39 14.42 -7.42
N GLU A 14 0.23 14.80 -8.69
CA GLU A 14 -1.05 15.26 -9.24
C GLU A 14 -2.20 14.26 -9.06
N MET A 15 -1.90 12.96 -9.14
CA MET A 15 -2.90 11.89 -9.03
C MET A 15 -3.20 11.44 -7.58
N VAL A 16 -2.61 12.08 -6.57
CA VAL A 16 -2.75 11.67 -5.17
C VAL A 16 -3.68 12.64 -4.44
N ASP A 17 -4.84 12.15 -4.01
CA ASP A 17 -5.80 12.92 -3.21
C ASP A 17 -5.35 13.05 -1.75
N GLU A 18 -4.92 11.94 -1.14
CA GLU A 18 -4.55 11.89 0.28
C GLU A 18 -3.33 11.00 0.52
N VAL A 19 -2.52 11.40 1.50
CA VAL A 19 -1.40 10.60 2.02
C VAL A 19 -1.48 10.58 3.53
N PHE A 20 -1.39 9.39 4.12
CA PHE A 20 -1.26 9.24 5.56
C PHE A 20 -0.09 8.35 5.89
N LEU A 21 0.52 8.61 7.05
CA LEU A 21 1.62 7.83 7.56
C LEU A 21 1.11 6.50 8.12
N SER A 22 1.75 5.39 7.71
CA SER A 22 1.37 4.07 8.20
C SER A 22 1.36 4.02 9.73
N ILE A 23 0.29 3.44 10.29
CA ILE A 23 0.15 3.26 11.73
C ILE A 23 0.64 1.88 12.20
N ASP A 24 1.13 1.07 11.27
CA ASP A 24 1.65 -0.26 11.52
C ASP A 24 2.99 -0.19 12.27
N LYS A 25 3.18 -1.10 13.23
CA LYS A 25 4.42 -1.22 14.02
C LYS A 25 5.36 -2.29 13.47
N ASP A 26 4.95 -2.97 12.41
CA ASP A 26 5.71 -3.99 11.70
C ASP A 26 5.90 -3.58 10.23
N LYS A 27 6.34 -4.51 9.38
CA LYS A 27 6.59 -4.24 7.96
C LYS A 27 5.35 -4.41 7.08
N THR A 28 4.17 -4.63 7.67
CA THR A 28 2.90 -4.78 6.95
C THR A 28 2.14 -3.45 6.91
N VAL A 29 1.01 -3.43 6.21
CA VAL A 29 0.05 -2.31 6.25
C VAL A 29 -1.33 -2.76 6.76
N CYS A 30 -1.38 -3.81 7.56
CA CYS A 30 -2.62 -4.43 8.02
C CYS A 30 -3.49 -3.51 8.88
N ALA A 31 -2.90 -2.79 9.83
CA ALA A 31 -3.61 -1.87 10.71
C ALA A 31 -4.07 -0.63 9.94
N SER A 32 -3.22 -0.15 9.03
CA SER A 32 -3.54 0.94 8.11
C SER A 32 -4.74 0.60 7.22
N LEU A 33 -4.75 -0.56 6.56
CA LEU A 33 -5.88 -1.03 5.75
C LEU A 33 -7.16 -1.20 6.58
N GLN A 34 -7.06 -1.69 7.81
CA GLN A 34 -8.20 -1.80 8.73
C GLN A 34 -8.81 -0.44 9.09
N LYS A 35 -7.98 0.59 9.16
CA LYS A 35 -8.39 1.96 9.53
C LYS A 35 -9.18 2.63 8.40
N ILE A 36 -8.70 2.52 7.17
CA ILE A 36 -9.27 3.24 6.01
C ILE A 36 -10.26 2.41 5.19
N LYS A 37 -10.12 1.08 5.17
CA LYS A 37 -11.03 0.15 4.45
C LYS A 37 -11.35 0.60 3.02
N PRO A 38 -10.35 0.74 2.14
CA PRO A 38 -10.58 1.12 0.76
C PRO A 38 -11.35 0.02 0.01
N ASP A 39 -11.95 0.36 -1.12
CA ASP A 39 -12.53 -0.65 -2.02
C ASP A 39 -11.44 -1.48 -2.71
N ILE A 40 -10.30 -0.86 -3.05
CA ILE A 40 -9.18 -1.48 -3.77
C ILE A 40 -7.86 -1.24 -3.02
N PHE A 41 -7.07 -2.30 -2.83
CA PHE A 41 -5.68 -2.26 -2.42
C PHE A 41 -4.77 -2.64 -3.59
N ALA A 42 -4.05 -1.64 -4.11
CA ALA A 42 -3.21 -1.75 -5.29
C ALA A 42 -1.72 -1.80 -4.92
N ASN A 43 -0.97 -2.78 -5.44
CA ASN A 43 0.49 -2.85 -5.30
C ASN A 43 1.18 -3.00 -6.66
N GLY A 44 2.32 -2.33 -6.80
CA GLY A 44 3.18 -2.46 -7.98
C GLY A 44 4.14 -3.66 -7.91
N GLY A 45 4.59 -4.12 -9.08
CA GLY A 45 5.62 -5.16 -9.24
C GLY A 45 5.13 -6.61 -9.24
N ASP A 46 6.09 -7.54 -9.26
CA ASP A 46 5.95 -9.01 -9.41
C ASP A 46 5.59 -9.75 -8.11
N ARG A 47 5.02 -9.08 -7.11
CA ARG A 47 4.57 -9.76 -5.89
C ARG A 47 3.26 -10.51 -6.18
N SER A 48 3.28 -11.83 -6.07
CA SER A 48 2.06 -12.64 -6.07
C SER A 48 1.28 -12.39 -4.77
N THR A 49 0.10 -11.78 -4.88
CA THR A 49 -0.82 -11.44 -3.77
C THR A 49 -1.30 -12.62 -2.93
N SER A 50 -1.02 -13.86 -3.34
CA SER A 50 -1.49 -15.08 -2.67
C SER A 50 -0.87 -15.33 -1.28
N GLU A 51 0.27 -14.70 -0.93
CA GLU A 51 0.99 -15.00 0.32
C GLU A 51 1.42 -13.75 1.11
N ILE A 52 0.71 -12.62 0.99
CA ILE A 52 0.99 -11.43 1.82
C ILE A 52 0.06 -11.34 3.04
N PRO A 53 0.55 -10.85 4.20
CA PRO A 53 -0.26 -10.69 5.42
C PRO A 53 -1.56 -9.89 5.21
N GLU A 54 -1.52 -8.89 4.33
CA GLU A 54 -2.63 -8.01 4.00
C GLU A 54 -3.82 -8.74 3.38
N SER A 55 -3.60 -9.91 2.76
CA SER A 55 -4.66 -10.71 2.13
C SER A 55 -5.76 -11.12 3.11
N ILE A 56 -5.42 -11.35 4.38
CA ILE A 56 -6.37 -11.69 5.44
C ILE A 56 -7.27 -10.49 5.75
N VAL A 57 -6.68 -9.29 5.85
CA VAL A 57 -7.41 -8.05 6.09
C VAL A 57 -8.31 -7.74 4.90
N CYS A 58 -7.78 -7.84 3.68
CA CYS A 58 -8.52 -7.55 2.47
C CYS A 58 -9.75 -8.46 2.32
N LYS A 59 -9.59 -9.77 2.54
CA LYS A 59 -10.72 -10.72 2.57
C LYS A 59 -11.74 -10.39 3.65
N LYS A 60 -11.29 -9.99 4.84
CA LYS A 60 -12.17 -9.66 5.98
C LYS A 60 -13.04 -8.42 5.72
N TYR A 61 -12.50 -7.42 5.03
CA TYR A 61 -13.19 -6.15 4.78
C TYR A 61 -13.71 -6.00 3.34
N ASN A 62 -13.68 -7.07 2.55
CA ASN A 62 -14.09 -7.08 1.14
C ASN A 62 -13.34 -6.02 0.30
N ILE A 63 -12.02 -5.92 0.52
CA ILE A 63 -11.12 -5.07 -0.25
C ILE A 63 -10.59 -5.90 -1.41
N GLU A 64 -10.74 -5.40 -2.63
CA GLU A 64 -10.18 -6.03 -3.83
C GLU A 64 -8.67 -5.78 -3.87
N MET A 65 -7.87 -6.84 -4.05
CA MET A 65 -6.43 -6.68 -4.23
C MET A 65 -6.08 -6.71 -5.72
N ILE A 66 -5.32 -5.71 -6.17
CA ILE A 66 -4.83 -5.61 -7.55
C ILE A 66 -3.30 -5.55 -7.51
N ASP A 67 -2.66 -6.45 -8.23
CA ASP A 67 -1.21 -6.53 -8.41
C ASP A 67 -0.80 -6.33 -9.88
N GLY A 68 0.52 -6.31 -10.13
CA GLY A 68 1.06 -6.16 -11.49
C GLY A 68 0.87 -4.78 -12.10
N LEU A 69 0.60 -3.75 -11.29
CA LEU A 69 0.48 -2.38 -11.78
C LEU A 69 1.87 -1.79 -12.08
N GLY A 70 2.20 -1.74 -13.37
CA GLY A 70 3.46 -1.21 -13.90
C GLY A 70 4.58 -2.24 -14.02
N ASP A 71 5.54 -1.95 -14.89
CA ASP A 71 6.69 -2.82 -15.12
C ASP A 71 7.73 -2.68 -14.01
N LYS A 72 8.30 -3.80 -13.57
CA LYS A 72 9.46 -3.77 -12.69
C LYS A 72 10.68 -3.27 -13.45
N ILE A 73 11.03 -2.02 -13.19
CA ILE A 73 12.21 -1.37 -13.75
C ILE A 73 13.47 -1.59 -12.90
N ARG A 74 13.35 -1.75 -11.56
CA ARG A 74 14.48 -2.02 -10.64
C ARG A 74 14.00 -2.76 -9.38
N SER A 75 14.90 -3.49 -8.73
CA SER A 75 14.66 -4.10 -7.41
C SER A 75 14.84 -3.06 -6.30
N SER A 76 13.93 -3.03 -5.33
CA SER A 76 14.03 -2.15 -4.15
C SER A 76 14.92 -2.78 -3.09
N SER A 77 15.80 -1.97 -2.47
CA SER A 77 16.60 -2.31 -1.28
C SER A 77 15.96 -1.80 0.00
#